data_AF-A0A2J8PV12-F1
#
_entry.id   AF-A0A2J8PV12-F1
#
_cell.length_a   1.000
_cell.length_b   1.000
_cell.length_c   1.000
_cell.angle_alpha   90.00
_cell.angle_beta   90.00
_cell.angle_gamma   90.00
#
_symmetry.space_group_name_H-M   'P 1'
#
loop_
_entity.id
_entity.type
_entity.pdbx_description
1 polymer ?
#
loop_
_entity_poly.entity_id
_entity_poly.type
_entity_poly.pdbx_seq_one_letter_code
_entity_poly.pdbx_strand_id
1 'polypeptide(L)'
;QTSAFSRIMKLCEEKCETDEIQKGGKCRSLSVRGITNLGNTCFFNAVMQNLAQTYTLTDLMNEIKESSTKLKIFPSSDSQLDPLVVELSRPGPLTSALFLFLHSMKETEKGPLSPKVLFNQLCQKAPRFKDFQQQDSQELLHYLLDAVRTEETKRIQASILKAFNNPTTKTADDETRKKVKDLHGERSIH
;
A
#
# COMPACT_ATOMS: atom_id res chain seq x y z
N GLN A 1 20.92 -14.61 4.81
CA GLN A 1 20.60 -13.19 4.55
C GLN A 1 19.10 -13.03 4.68
N THR A 2 18.64 -12.59 5.85
CA THR A 2 17.23 -12.45 6.19
C THR A 2 16.79 -11.02 5.88
N SER A 3 16.10 -10.89 4.73
CA SER A 3 15.50 -9.66 4.19
C SER A 3 14.66 -8.92 5.24
N ALA A 4 14.45 -7.61 5.08
CA ALA A 4 13.56 -6.79 5.90
C ALA A 4 12.18 -7.44 6.18
N PHE A 5 11.73 -8.33 5.30
CA PHE A 5 10.58 -9.20 5.48
C PHE A 5 10.65 -10.08 6.76
N SER A 6 11.84 -10.58 7.08
CA SER A 6 12.11 -11.37 8.29
C SER A 6 12.09 -10.52 9.57
N ARG A 7 12.40 -9.22 9.48
CA ARG A 7 12.25 -8.29 10.63
C ARG A 7 10.78 -7.94 10.87
N ILE A 8 9.98 -7.83 9.80
CA ILE A 8 8.54 -7.60 9.87
C ILE A 8 7.82 -8.81 10.50
N MET A 9 8.16 -10.04 10.06
CA MET A 9 7.64 -11.27 10.68
C MET A 9 8.04 -11.43 12.15
N LYS A 10 9.28 -11.09 12.52
CA LYS A 10 9.77 -11.23 13.89
C LYS A 10 9.12 -10.25 14.89
N LEU A 11 8.74 -9.06 14.42
CA LEU A 11 7.93 -8.12 15.20
C LEU A 11 6.46 -8.58 15.38
N CYS A 12 5.97 -9.48 14.52
CA CYS A 12 4.63 -10.07 14.64
C CYS A 12 4.57 -11.19 15.69
N GLU A 13 5.62 -12.00 15.84
CA GLU A 13 5.68 -13.04 16.89
C GLU A 13 5.70 -12.40 18.30
N GLU A 14 6.54 -11.38 18.51
CA GLU A 14 6.67 -10.72 19.83
C GLU A 14 5.40 -9.96 20.27
N LYS A 15 4.54 -9.53 19.34
CA LYS A 15 3.27 -8.86 19.67
C LYS A 15 2.09 -9.82 19.83
N CYS A 16 2.23 -11.10 19.50
CA CYS A 16 1.14 -12.07 19.56
C CYS A 16 1.05 -12.82 20.92
N GLU A 17 2.05 -12.68 21.79
CA GLU A 17 2.10 -13.41 23.08
C GLU A 17 1.63 -12.63 24.31
N THR A 18 1.00 -11.47 24.16
CA THR A 18 0.43 -10.74 25.32
C THR A 18 -1.03 -10.37 25.11
N ASP A 19 -1.89 -11.38 25.03
CA ASP A 19 -3.30 -11.25 25.42
C ASP A 19 -3.68 -12.54 26.16
N GLU A 20 -3.37 -12.58 27.46
CA GLU A 20 -3.82 -13.65 28.35
C GLU A 20 -5.35 -13.71 28.41
N ILE A 21 -5.85 -14.94 28.34
CA ILE A 21 -7.25 -15.33 28.46
C ILE A 21 -7.77 -14.92 29.85
N GLN A 22 -8.65 -13.91 29.91
CA GLN A 22 -9.56 -13.74 31.05
C GLN A 22 -11.03 -13.69 30.63
N LYS A 23 -11.79 -14.56 31.32
CA LYS A 23 -13.17 -14.96 31.09
C LYS A 23 -14.15 -13.81 31.31
N GLY A 24 -15.19 -13.78 30.45
CA GLY A 24 -16.48 -13.17 30.77
C GLY A 24 -16.57 -11.66 30.54
N GLY A 25 -16.65 -11.24 29.28
CA GLY A 25 -16.94 -9.84 28.95
C GLY A 25 -17.27 -9.69 27.47
N LYS A 26 -18.53 -9.38 27.17
CA LYS A 26 -19.10 -8.91 25.90
C LYS A 26 -18.17 -9.04 24.68
N CYS A 27 -18.42 -10.05 23.83
CA CYS A 27 -17.83 -10.13 22.49
C CYS A 27 -17.95 -8.75 21.84
N ARG A 28 -16.81 -8.05 21.67
CA ARG A 28 -16.75 -6.87 20.81
C ARG A 28 -16.97 -7.40 19.41
N SER A 29 -18.23 -7.58 19.04
CA SER A 29 -18.68 -7.71 17.66
C SER A 29 -18.12 -6.49 16.93
N LEU A 30 -16.96 -6.64 16.31
CA LEU A 30 -16.48 -5.71 15.31
C LEU A 30 -17.52 -5.80 14.20
N SER A 31 -18.48 -4.88 14.22
CA SER A 31 -19.53 -4.81 13.22
C SER A 31 -18.87 -4.53 11.87
N VAL A 32 -18.61 -5.58 11.09
CA VAL A 32 -18.07 -5.44 9.74
C VAL A 32 -19.15 -4.80 8.88
N ARG A 33 -18.82 -3.68 8.25
CA ARG A 33 -19.74 -2.95 7.39
C ARG A 33 -19.99 -3.73 6.09
N GLY A 34 -21.23 -3.78 5.62
CA GLY A 34 -21.53 -4.27 4.28
C GLY A 34 -20.94 -3.37 3.19
N ILE A 35 -20.79 -3.88 1.97
CA ILE A 35 -20.36 -3.08 0.81
C ILE A 35 -21.46 -3.12 -0.24
N THR A 36 -21.89 -1.96 -0.72
CA THR A 36 -22.91 -1.85 -1.77
C THR A 36 -22.41 -2.47 -3.07
N ASN A 37 -23.21 -3.35 -3.68
CA ASN A 37 -22.91 -3.90 -5.01
C ASN A 37 -23.27 -2.87 -6.09
N LEU A 38 -22.35 -2.62 -7.02
CA LEU A 38 -22.53 -1.64 -8.10
C LEU A 38 -23.02 -2.27 -9.41
N GLY A 39 -23.37 -3.57 -9.39
CA GLY A 39 -23.77 -4.38 -10.54
C GLY A 39 -22.66 -5.35 -10.92
N ASN A 40 -22.86 -6.66 -10.69
CA ASN A 40 -21.85 -7.71 -10.89
C ASN A 40 -20.49 -7.46 -10.19
N THR A 41 -20.40 -6.58 -9.18
CA THR A 41 -19.14 -6.27 -8.49
C THR A 41 -18.92 -7.09 -7.22
N CYS A 42 -19.57 -8.25 -7.09
CA CYS A 42 -19.42 -9.12 -5.91
C CYS A 42 -17.99 -9.63 -5.74
N PHE A 43 -17.28 -9.90 -6.85
CA PHE A 43 -15.85 -10.26 -6.85
C PHE A 43 -15.01 -9.16 -6.17
N PHE A 44 -15.30 -7.89 -6.47
CA PHE A 44 -14.63 -6.75 -5.87
C PHE A 44 -14.94 -6.61 -4.38
N ASN A 45 -16.23 -6.70 -4.03
CA ASN A 45 -16.66 -6.59 -2.64
C ASN A 45 -16.03 -7.69 -1.77
N ALA A 46 -15.94 -8.93 -2.29
CA ALA A 46 -15.30 -10.04 -1.60
C ALA A 46 -13.80 -9.78 -1.33
N VAL A 47 -13.05 -9.29 -2.32
CA VAL A 47 -11.64 -8.92 -2.12
C VAL A 47 -11.50 -7.80 -1.09
N MET A 48 -12.34 -6.76 -1.17
CA MET A 48 -12.26 -5.62 -0.26
C MET A 48 -12.56 -6.00 1.19
N GLN A 49 -13.56 -6.87 1.42
CA GLN A 49 -13.84 -7.38 2.77
C GLN A 49 -12.64 -8.13 3.35
N ASN A 50 -11.95 -8.95 2.54
CA ASN A 50 -10.75 -9.66 2.99
C ASN A 50 -9.59 -8.71 3.31
N LEU A 51 -9.33 -7.72 2.44
CA LEU A 51 -8.28 -6.73 2.67
C LEU A 51 -8.55 -5.86 3.90
N ALA A 52 -9.81 -5.50 4.17
CA ALA A 52 -10.20 -4.73 5.36
C ALA A 52 -9.92 -5.47 6.68
N GLN A 53 -9.90 -6.81 6.66
CA GLN A 53 -9.56 -7.64 7.81
C GLN A 53 -8.06 -7.98 7.89
N THR A 54 -7.25 -7.53 6.94
CA THR A 54 -5.79 -7.74 6.96
C THR A 54 -5.13 -6.63 7.79
N TYR A 55 -4.85 -6.90 9.07
CA TYR A 55 -4.32 -5.91 10.00
C TYR A 55 -2.98 -5.30 9.53
N THR A 56 -2.05 -6.12 9.05
CA THR A 56 -0.74 -5.68 8.55
C THR A 56 -0.86 -4.67 7.40
N LEU A 57 -1.82 -4.90 6.51
CA LEU A 57 -2.09 -3.96 5.41
C LEU A 57 -2.62 -2.64 5.93
N THR A 58 -3.50 -2.67 6.94
CA THR A 58 -4.01 -1.41 7.51
C THR A 58 -2.92 -0.63 8.22
N ASP A 59 -2.07 -1.31 9.00
CA ASP A 59 -0.98 -0.66 9.72
C ASP A 59 -0.02 0.02 8.74
N LEU A 60 0.36 -0.68 7.67
CA LEU A 60 1.17 -0.12 6.59
C LEU A 60 0.49 1.10 5.94
N MET A 61 -0.81 1.01 5.65
CA MET A 61 -1.57 2.09 5.04
C MET A 61 -1.68 3.32 5.97
N ASN A 62 -1.69 3.12 7.29
CA ASN A 62 -1.65 4.20 8.29
C ASN A 62 -0.28 4.87 8.38
N GLU A 63 0.80 4.20 8.01
CA GLU A 63 2.14 4.81 7.91
C GLU A 63 2.26 5.68 6.65
N ILE A 64 1.54 5.33 5.58
CA ILE A 64 1.51 6.03 4.28
C ILE A 64 0.73 7.37 4.32
N LYS A 65 0.26 7.81 5.51
CA LYS A 65 -0.55 9.02 5.80
C LYS A 65 -0.39 10.19 4.83
N GLU A 66 -1.49 10.91 4.59
CA GLU A 66 -1.59 12.04 3.66
C GLU A 66 -0.62 13.22 3.92
N SER A 67 -0.03 13.31 5.11
CA SER A 67 1.03 14.27 5.43
C SER A 67 2.39 13.75 4.98
N SER A 68 3.26 14.64 4.50
CA SER A 68 4.55 14.26 3.94
C SER A 68 5.35 13.30 4.83
N THR A 69 5.51 12.08 4.34
CA THR A 69 6.21 11.01 5.07
C THR A 69 7.70 11.13 4.81
N LYS A 70 8.51 11.22 5.86
CA LYS A 70 9.97 11.13 5.73
C LYS A 70 10.35 9.65 5.62
N LEU A 71 10.89 9.26 4.49
CA LEU A 71 11.37 7.91 4.25
C LEU A 71 12.90 7.90 4.27
N LYS A 72 13.48 7.07 5.13
CA LYS A 72 14.91 6.79 5.13
C LYS A 72 15.19 5.64 4.17
N ILE A 73 15.91 5.93 3.09
CA ILE A 73 16.28 4.99 2.04
C ILE A 73 17.71 4.55 2.29
N PHE A 74 17.88 3.26 2.52
CA PHE A 74 19.20 2.65 2.62
C PHE A 74 19.63 2.24 1.21
N PRO A 75 20.86 2.54 0.80
CA PRO A 75 21.42 2.04 -0.44
C PRO A 75 21.66 0.53 -0.35
N SER A 76 21.88 -0.10 -1.50
CA SER A 76 22.22 -1.52 -1.57
C SER A 76 23.35 -1.90 -0.62
N SER A 77 23.32 -3.14 -0.12
CA SER A 77 24.27 -3.63 0.90
C SER A 77 25.76 -3.49 0.51
N ASP A 78 26.05 -3.42 -0.80
CA ASP A 78 27.40 -3.26 -1.37
C ASP A 78 27.84 -1.79 -1.56
N SER A 79 27.00 -0.82 -1.24
CA SER A 79 27.26 0.61 -1.43
C SER A 79 27.65 1.30 -0.12
N GLN A 80 28.77 2.05 -0.14
CA GLN A 80 29.23 2.88 0.99
C GLN A 80 28.52 4.25 1.10
N LEU A 81 27.32 4.38 0.53
CA LEU A 81 26.57 5.63 0.58
C LEU A 81 25.84 5.78 1.93
N ASP A 82 25.76 7.01 2.42
CA ASP A 82 24.92 7.31 3.58
C ASP A 82 23.43 7.15 3.25
N PRO A 83 22.59 6.75 4.22
CA PRO A 83 21.16 6.66 4.02
C PRO A 83 20.54 8.00 3.61
N LEU A 84 19.76 8.01 2.53
CA LEU A 84 19.08 9.20 2.05
C LEU A 84 17.72 9.35 2.73
N VAL A 85 17.49 10.48 3.42
CA VAL A 85 16.16 10.83 3.93
C VAL A 85 15.44 11.66 2.88
N VAL A 86 14.34 11.15 2.35
CA VAL A 86 13.50 11.85 1.38
C VAL A 86 12.13 12.15 1.96
N GLU A 87 11.53 13.25 1.50
CA GLU A 87 10.14 13.57 1.77
C GLU A 87 9.27 13.02 0.65
N LEU A 88 8.34 12.13 1.00
CA LEU A 88 7.37 11.57 0.05
C LEU A 88 6.25 12.57 -0.20
N SER A 89 5.86 12.73 -1.46
CA SER A 89 4.64 13.45 -1.82
C SER A 89 3.40 12.69 -1.32
N ARG A 90 2.22 13.29 -1.49
CA ARG A 90 0.95 12.59 -1.25
C ARG A 90 0.89 11.28 -2.04
N PRO A 91 0.24 10.23 -1.50
CA PRO A 91 -0.04 9.01 -2.26
C PRO A 91 -0.81 9.34 -3.55
N GLY A 92 -0.68 8.48 -4.56
CA GLY A 92 -1.48 8.66 -5.76
C GLY A 92 -2.96 8.30 -5.52
N PRO A 93 -3.80 8.51 -6.53
CA PRO A 93 -5.24 8.49 -6.35
C PRO A 93 -5.80 7.09 -6.05
N LEU A 94 -5.17 6.01 -6.55
CA LEU A 94 -5.61 4.65 -6.22
C LEU A 94 -5.27 4.29 -4.77
N THR A 95 -4.03 4.57 -4.35
CA THR A 95 -3.57 4.28 -2.99
C THR A 95 -4.35 5.09 -1.97
N SER A 96 -4.58 6.39 -2.24
CA SER A 96 -5.43 7.24 -1.40
C SER A 96 -6.87 6.71 -1.31
N ALA A 97 -7.48 6.32 -2.43
CA ALA A 97 -8.83 5.76 -2.41
C ALA A 97 -8.91 4.45 -1.64
N LEU A 98 -7.88 3.60 -1.72
CA LEU A 98 -7.80 2.34 -0.97
C LEU A 98 -7.67 2.62 0.53
N PHE A 99 -6.77 3.51 0.93
CA PHE A 99 -6.60 3.92 2.32
C PHE A 99 -7.92 4.42 2.92
N LEU A 100 -8.58 5.37 2.24
CA LEU A 100 -9.85 5.92 2.70
C LEU A 100 -10.93 4.84 2.82
N PHE A 101 -11.03 3.95 1.82
CA PHE A 101 -12.00 2.85 1.86
C PHE A 101 -11.76 1.92 3.06
N LEU A 102 -10.51 1.49 3.28
CA LEU A 102 -10.15 0.60 4.39
C LEU A 102 -10.37 1.28 5.75
N HIS A 103 -10.15 2.60 5.84
CA HIS A 103 -10.45 3.37 7.04
C HIS A 103 -11.96 3.40 7.32
N SER A 104 -12.78 3.73 6.33
CA SER A 104 -14.23 3.78 6.46
C SER A 104 -14.86 2.42 6.80
N MET A 105 -14.23 1.31 6.39
CA MET A 105 -14.65 -0.04 6.79
C MET A 105 -14.52 -0.32 8.29
N LYS A 106 -13.70 0.45 9.02
CA LYS A 106 -13.48 0.34 10.47
C LYS A 106 -14.36 1.28 11.30
N GLU A 107 -15.00 2.24 10.65
CA GLU A 107 -15.89 3.20 11.31
C GLU A 107 -17.22 2.55 11.70
N THR A 108 -17.80 2.99 12.81
CA THR A 108 -19.03 2.43 13.40
C THR A 108 -20.33 2.96 12.81
N GLU A 109 -20.27 3.68 11.68
CA GLU A 109 -21.48 4.19 11.05
C GLU A 109 -22.40 3.08 10.55
N LYS A 110 -23.69 3.38 10.48
CA LYS A 110 -24.74 2.44 10.09
C LYS A 110 -24.86 2.38 8.57
N GLY A 111 -25.00 1.17 8.03
CA GLY A 111 -25.34 0.93 6.62
C GLY A 111 -24.14 0.54 5.75
N PRO A 112 -24.38 0.10 4.50
CA PRO A 112 -23.32 -0.38 3.62
C PRO A 112 -22.46 0.76 3.06
N LEU A 113 -21.15 0.50 2.88
CA LEU A 113 -20.21 1.43 2.27
C LEU A 113 -20.26 1.33 0.74
N SER A 114 -20.24 2.47 0.05
CA SER A 114 -20.14 2.49 -1.40
C SER A 114 -18.67 2.41 -1.86
N PRO A 115 -18.29 1.41 -2.67
CA PRO A 115 -16.91 1.29 -3.16
C PRO A 115 -16.62 2.15 -4.40
N LYS A 116 -17.57 2.99 -4.85
CA LYS A 116 -17.55 3.64 -6.17
C LYS A 116 -16.27 4.42 -6.45
N VAL A 117 -15.75 5.17 -5.47
CA VAL A 117 -14.52 5.96 -5.63
C VAL A 117 -13.32 5.04 -5.89
N LEU A 118 -13.12 4.03 -5.03
CA LEU A 118 -12.02 3.07 -5.17
C LEU A 118 -12.15 2.26 -6.47
N PHE A 119 -13.35 1.77 -6.78
CA PHE A 119 -13.61 1.00 -8.00
C PHE A 119 -13.29 1.82 -9.26
N ASN A 120 -13.66 3.11 -9.29
CA ASN A 120 -13.34 4.00 -10.41
C ASN A 120 -11.84 4.26 -10.55
N GLN A 121 -11.09 4.37 -9.44
CA GLN A 121 -9.63 4.51 -9.50
C GLN A 121 -8.97 3.25 -10.04
N LEU A 122 -9.46 2.08 -9.64
CA LEU A 122 -8.99 0.82 -10.19
C LEU A 122 -9.28 0.73 -11.70
N CYS A 123 -10.49 1.06 -12.14
CA CYS A 123 -10.87 1.00 -13.56
C CYS A 123 -10.05 1.95 -14.45
N GLN A 124 -9.51 3.04 -13.90
CA GLN A 124 -8.56 3.91 -14.63
C GLN A 124 -7.22 3.22 -14.89
N LYS A 125 -6.79 2.31 -14.00
CA LYS A 125 -5.54 1.54 -14.15
C LYS A 125 -5.76 0.24 -14.91
N ALA A 126 -6.93 -0.36 -14.78
CA ALA A 126 -7.32 -1.62 -15.40
C ALA A 126 -8.72 -1.51 -16.01
N PRO A 127 -8.83 -0.96 -17.24
CA PRO A 127 -10.12 -0.70 -17.90
C PRO A 127 -11.02 -1.93 -18.05
N ARG A 128 -10.45 -3.13 -18.11
CA ARG A 128 -11.18 -4.41 -18.20
C ARG A 128 -12.21 -4.63 -17.08
N PHE A 129 -12.03 -4.01 -15.92
CA PHE A 129 -12.97 -4.14 -14.80
C PHE A 129 -14.18 -3.19 -14.92
N LYS A 130 -14.14 -2.25 -15.88
CA LYS A 130 -15.19 -1.22 -16.06
C LYS A 130 -16.48 -1.77 -16.67
N ASP A 131 -16.41 -2.88 -17.40
CA ASP A 131 -17.55 -3.38 -18.21
C ASP A 131 -18.64 -4.09 -17.39
N PHE A 132 -18.54 -4.04 -16.05
CA PHE A 132 -19.50 -4.64 -15.10
C PHE A 132 -19.85 -6.10 -15.43
N GLN A 133 -18.92 -6.83 -16.03
CA GLN A 133 -18.98 -8.28 -16.15
C GLN A 133 -18.52 -8.93 -14.84
N GLN A 134 -18.92 -10.18 -14.61
CA GLN A 134 -18.31 -10.96 -13.54
C GLN A 134 -16.83 -11.21 -13.88
N GLN A 135 -15.97 -11.14 -12.87
CA GLN A 135 -14.52 -11.22 -13.02
C GLN A 135 -13.97 -12.17 -11.97
N ASP A 136 -12.76 -12.68 -12.23
CA ASP A 136 -12.02 -13.47 -11.25
C ASP A 136 -11.52 -12.56 -10.11
N SER A 137 -11.83 -12.93 -8.87
CA SER A 137 -11.44 -12.17 -7.68
C SER A 137 -9.94 -12.30 -7.36
N GLN A 138 -9.31 -13.43 -7.71
CA GLN A 138 -7.88 -13.64 -7.56
C GLN A 138 -7.11 -12.77 -8.54
N GLU A 139 -7.60 -12.65 -9.77
CA GLU A 139 -7.03 -11.75 -10.76
C GLU A 139 -7.16 -10.28 -10.33
N LEU A 140 -8.35 -9.89 -9.87
CA LEU A 140 -8.58 -8.56 -9.32
C LEU A 140 -7.59 -8.21 -8.19
N LEU A 141 -7.39 -9.13 -7.24
CA LEU A 141 -6.51 -8.92 -6.09
C LEU A 141 -5.08 -8.65 -6.53
N HIS A 142 -4.54 -9.47 -7.45
CA HIS A 142 -3.21 -9.26 -8.01
C HIS A 142 -3.08 -7.90 -8.68
N TYR A 143 -4.02 -7.55 -9.57
CA TYR A 143 -3.99 -6.26 -10.27
C TYR A 143 -4.06 -5.07 -9.31
N LEU A 144 -4.90 -5.13 -8.27
CA LEU A 144 -5.02 -4.05 -7.30
C LEU A 144 -3.71 -3.85 -6.54
N LEU A 145 -3.12 -4.92 -6.00
CA LEU A 145 -1.90 -4.84 -5.21
C LEU A 145 -0.70 -4.40 -6.07
N ASP A 146 -0.62 -4.85 -7.32
CA ASP A 146 0.43 -4.43 -8.25
C ASP A 146 0.27 -2.96 -8.66
N ALA A 147 -0.96 -2.49 -8.87
CA ALA A 147 -1.21 -1.09 -9.19
C ALA A 147 -0.86 -0.17 -8.02
N VAL A 148 -1.22 -0.55 -6.78
CA VAL A 148 -0.83 0.18 -5.55
C VAL A 148 0.70 0.17 -5.37
N ARG A 149 1.35 -0.99 -5.52
CA ARG A 149 2.81 -1.12 -5.45
C ARG A 149 3.51 -0.25 -6.48
N THR A 150 2.98 -0.23 -7.71
CA THR A 150 3.52 0.57 -8.81
C THR A 150 3.41 2.06 -8.50
N GLU A 151 2.27 2.50 -7.96
CA GLU A 151 2.06 3.89 -7.56
C GLU A 151 3.02 4.32 -6.46
N GLU A 152 3.22 3.47 -5.45
CA GLU A 152 4.16 3.74 -4.35
C GLU A 152 5.62 3.74 -4.82
N THR A 153 5.99 2.79 -5.68
CA THR A 153 7.33 2.72 -6.25
C THR A 153 7.65 4.00 -7.04
N LYS A 154 6.71 4.45 -7.88
CA LYS A 154 6.85 5.72 -8.63
C LYS A 154 6.94 6.92 -7.69
N ARG A 155 6.15 6.94 -6.61
CA ARG A 155 6.20 8.00 -5.60
C ARG A 155 7.59 8.11 -4.97
N ILE A 156 8.16 6.98 -4.55
CA ILE A 156 9.49 6.97 -3.95
C ILE A 156 10.57 7.33 -4.97
N GLN A 157 10.47 6.82 -6.20
CA GLN A 157 11.40 7.16 -7.28
C GLN A 157 11.43 8.67 -7.56
N ALA A 158 10.26 9.30 -7.64
CA ALA A 158 10.15 10.74 -7.83
C ALA A 158 10.80 11.53 -6.69
N SER A 159 10.63 11.09 -5.44
CA SER A 159 11.27 11.72 -4.28
C SER A 159 12.79 11.57 -4.27
N ILE A 160 13.33 10.42 -4.68
CA ILE A 160 14.79 10.23 -4.86
C ILE A 160 15.29 11.21 -5.93
N LEU A 161 14.67 11.24 -7.11
CA LEU A 161 15.08 12.14 -8.19
C LEU A 161 15.03 13.61 -7.76
N LYS A 162 14.00 14.01 -7.02
CA LYS A 162 13.88 15.35 -6.46
C LYS A 162 15.02 15.69 -5.49
N ALA A 163 15.46 14.73 -4.67
CA ALA A 163 16.58 14.91 -3.75
C ALA A 163 17.92 15.15 -4.48
N PHE A 164 18.04 14.70 -5.74
CA PHE A 164 19.21 14.94 -6.60
C PHE A 164 18.97 16.07 -7.64
N ASN A 165 18.04 16.99 -7.38
CA ASN A 165 17.70 18.11 -8.26
C ASN A 165 17.16 17.71 -9.65
N ASN A 166 16.36 16.64 -9.73
CA ASN A 166 15.76 16.12 -10.96
C ASN A 166 16.79 15.95 -12.10
N PRO A 167 17.80 15.11 -11.88
CA PRO A 167 18.90 14.96 -12.82
C PRO A 167 18.38 14.37 -14.15
N THR A 168 18.72 15.00 -15.27
CA THR A 168 18.39 14.54 -16.63
C THR A 168 19.58 13.80 -17.24
N THR A 169 19.37 13.09 -18.35
CA THR A 169 20.47 12.44 -19.10
C THR A 169 21.56 13.41 -19.59
N LYS A 170 21.31 14.73 -19.54
CA LYS A 170 22.28 15.77 -19.91
C LYS A 170 22.90 16.48 -18.69
N THR A 171 22.24 16.46 -17.54
CA THR A 171 22.65 17.20 -16.33
C THR A 171 23.20 16.30 -15.22
N ALA A 172 22.97 14.99 -15.31
CA ALA A 172 23.47 14.02 -14.34
C ALA A 172 24.90 13.59 -14.67
N ASP A 173 25.83 13.88 -13.76
CA ASP A 173 27.15 13.27 -13.69
C ASP A 173 27.05 11.76 -13.37
N ASP A 174 28.10 11.01 -13.72
CA ASP A 174 28.12 9.55 -13.56
C ASP A 174 27.97 9.11 -12.10
N GLU A 175 28.43 9.93 -11.15
CA GLU A 175 28.28 9.67 -9.72
C GLU A 175 26.82 9.77 -9.27
N THR A 176 26.10 10.83 -9.67
CA THR A 176 24.66 10.96 -9.39
C THR A 176 23.85 9.83 -10.01
N ARG A 177 24.18 9.40 -11.25
CA ARG A 177 23.50 8.26 -11.89
C ARG A 177 23.72 6.97 -11.12
N LYS A 178 24.95 6.74 -10.64
CA LYS A 178 25.28 5.59 -9.81
C LYS A 178 24.52 5.62 -8.48
N LYS A 179 24.51 6.76 -7.76
CA LYS A 179 23.76 6.93 -6.51
C LYS A 179 22.26 6.67 -6.67
N VAL A 180 21.67 7.23 -7.73
CA VAL A 180 20.25 7.03 -8.06
C VAL A 180 19.98 5.54 -8.35
N LYS A 181 20.84 4.88 -9.13
CA LYS A 181 20.72 3.43 -9.43
C LYS A 181 20.84 2.57 -8.18
N ASP A 182 21.81 2.84 -7.31
CA ASP A 182 22.06 2.08 -6.08
C ASP A 182 20.92 2.27 -5.05
N LEU A 183 20.25 3.42 -5.05
CA LEU A 183 19.06 3.69 -4.23
C LEU A 183 17.76 3.13 -4.85
N HIS A 184 17.75 2.83 -6.15
CA HIS A 184 16.65 2.19 -6.87
C HIS A 184 16.74 0.66 -6.89
N GLY A 185 17.95 0.10 -6.91
CA GLY A 185 18.27 -1.26 -7.35
C GLY A 185 17.63 -2.42 -6.58
N GLU A 186 17.25 -2.22 -5.32
CA GLU A 186 16.69 -3.31 -4.48
C GLU A 186 15.15 -3.38 -4.46
N ARG A 187 14.43 -2.54 -5.22
CA ARG A 187 12.96 -2.47 -5.13
C ARG A 187 12.19 -3.13 -6.27
N SER A 188 12.87 -3.71 -7.26
CA SER A 188 12.23 -4.66 -8.19
C SER A 188 12.23 -6.04 -7.57
N ILE A 189 11.23 -6.32 -6.74
CA ILE A 189 10.98 -7.67 -6.23
C ILE A 189 10.15 -8.38 -7.30
N HIS A 190 10.79 -9.30 -8.04
CA HIS A 190 10.11 -10.31 -8.86
C HIS A 190 9.27 -11.22 -7.97
#